data_AF-A0A699SBP8-F1
#
_entry.id   AF-A0A699SBP8-F1
#
_cell.length_a   1.000
_cell.length_b   1.000
_cell.length_c   1.000
_cell.angle_alpha   90.00
_cell.angle_beta   90.00
_cell.angle_gamma   90.00
#
_symmetry.space_group_name_H-M   'P 1'
#
loop_
_entity.id
_entity.type
_entity.pdbx_description
1 polymer ?
#
loop_
_entity_poly.entity_id
_entity_poly.type
_entity_poly.pdbx_seq_one_letter_code
_entity_poly.pdbx_strand_id
1 'polypeptide(L)' 'NGGGMTPDKMRGCMSLGYSEKSKLANTIGQYGNGFKTSTMRLGADVLVFTRNGGQDFGR' A
#
# COMPACT_ATOMS: atom_id res chain seq x y z
N ASN A 1 7.29 13.42 2.29
CA ASN A 1 6.05 13.18 3.05
C ASN A 1 4.95 12.75 2.09
N GLY A 2 4.77 11.44 1.88
CA GLY A 2 3.77 10.92 0.96
C GLY A 2 2.33 11.14 1.45
N GLY A 3 1.33 10.80 0.62
CA GLY A 3 -0.09 10.97 0.95
C GLY A 3 -0.67 9.96 1.95
N GLY A 4 0.08 8.90 2.29
CA GLY A 4 -0.36 7.84 3.18
C GLY A 4 -1.47 6.95 2.62
N MET A 5 -1.97 6.06 3.47
CA MET A 5 -3.02 5.08 3.16
C MET A 5 -4.17 5.20 4.16
N THR A 6 -5.40 5.09 3.66
CA THR A 6 -6.58 4.79 4.47
C THR A 6 -6.55 3.33 4.94
N PRO A 7 -7.37 2.93 5.93
CA PRO A 7 -7.49 1.53 6.36
C PRO A 7 -7.73 0.54 5.20
N ASP A 8 -8.61 0.88 4.26
CA ASP A 8 -8.91 -0.01 3.12
C ASP A 8 -7.73 -0.14 2.15
N LYS A 9 -7.01 0.96 1.90
CA LYS A 9 -5.79 0.92 1.09
C LYS A 9 -4.68 0.14 1.78
N MET A 10 -4.59 0.20 3.11
CA MET A 10 -3.65 -0.61 3.88
C MET A 10 -4.00 -2.11 3.78
N ARG A 11 -5.28 -2.48 3.89
CA ARG A 11 -5.73 -3.86 3.65
C ARG A 11 -5.35 -4.33 2.24
N GLY A 12 -5.63 -3.52 1.22
CA GLY A 12 -5.23 -3.79 -0.16
C GLY A 12 -3.71 -3.94 -0.33
N CYS A 13 -2.91 -3.11 0.33
CA CYS A 13 -1.44 -3.19 0.32
C CYS A 13 -0.92 -4.53 0.88
N MET A 14 -1.63 -5.11 1.86
CA MET A 14 -1.29 -6.41 2.45
C MET A 14 -1.87 -7.61 1.68
N SER A 15 -2.83 -7.40 0.78
CA SER A 15 -3.34 -8.45 -0.12
C SER A 15 -2.37 -8.77 -1.26
N LEU A 16 -2.36 -10.01 -1.74
CA LEU A 16 -1.56 -10.42 -2.91
C LEU A 16 -2.22 -9.96 -4.21
N GLY A 17 -1.42 -9.43 -5.15
CA GLY A 17 -1.88 -9.03 -6.49
C GLY A 17 -2.74 -7.77 -6.56
N TYR A 18 -3.07 -7.14 -5.43
CA TYR A 18 -3.88 -5.92 -5.44
C TYR A 18 -3.05 -4.66 -5.74
N SER A 19 -3.45 -3.92 -6.77
CA SER A 19 -2.92 -2.58 -7.06
C SER A 19 -3.97 -1.72 -7.78
N GLU A 20 -4.38 -0.60 -7.17
CA GLU A 20 -5.17 0.44 -7.84
C GLU A 20 -4.41 1.05 -9.04
N LYS A 21 -3.08 0.88 -9.06
CA LYS A 21 -2.18 1.41 -10.08
C LYS A 21 -2.04 0.52 -11.31
N SER A 22 -2.58 -0.71 -11.26
CA SER A 22 -2.56 -1.69 -12.36
C SER A 22 -3.16 -1.17 -13.68
N LYS A 23 -4.02 -0.14 -13.60
CA LYS A 23 -4.70 0.48 -14.74
C LYS A 23 -4.25 1.92 -15.01
N LEU A 24 -3.26 2.41 -14.26
CA LEU A 24 -2.75 3.78 -14.36
C LEU A 24 -1.43 3.79 -15.14
N ALA A 25 -1.43 4.46 -16.28
CA ALA A 25 -0.20 4.73 -17.03
C ALA A 25 0.82 5.48 -16.17
N ASN A 26 2.11 5.25 -16.43
CA ASN A 26 3.25 5.92 -15.77
C ASN A 26 3.39 5.66 -14.26
N THR A 27 2.86 4.53 -13.77
CA THR A 27 3.08 4.11 -12.38
C THR A 27 3.93 2.85 -12.34
N ILE A 28 4.92 2.79 -11.45
CA ILE A 28 5.86 1.65 -11.36
C ILE A 28 5.18 0.42 -10.73
N GLY A 29 4.35 0.62 -9.71
CA GLY A 29 3.77 -0.44 -8.87
C GLY A 29 2.57 -1.16 -9.50
N GLN A 30 2.78 -1.89 -10.58
CA GLN A 30 1.69 -2.56 -11.33
C GLN A 30 1.18 -3.85 -10.68
N TYR A 31 2.09 -4.66 -10.11
CA TYR A 31 1.75 -6.03 -9.68
C TYR A 31 1.14 -6.15 -8.29
N GLY A 32 1.21 -5.10 -7.47
CA GLY A 32 0.71 -5.18 -6.10
C GLY A 32 1.51 -6.10 -5.17
N ASN A 33 2.68 -6.63 -5.57
CA ASN A 33 3.44 -7.60 -4.77
C ASN A 33 4.74 -7.07 -4.17
N GLY A 34 5.28 -5.95 -4.66
CA GLY A 34 6.64 -5.51 -4.34
C GLY A 34 6.90 -5.27 -2.86
N PHE A 35 5.93 -4.73 -2.10
CA PHE A 35 6.10 -4.56 -0.66
C PHE A 35 6.28 -5.90 0.04
N LYS A 36 5.38 -6.85 -0.19
CA LYS A 36 5.36 -8.16 0.49
C LYS A 36 6.60 -9.00 0.16
N THR A 37 6.98 -9.05 -1.12
CA THR A 37 8.14 -9.85 -1.53
C THR A 37 9.45 -9.26 -1.00
N SER A 38 9.59 -7.93 -0.99
CA SER A 38 10.82 -7.29 -0.51
C SER A 38 10.95 -7.30 1.01
N THR A 39 9.87 -7.07 1.76
CA THR A 39 9.93 -7.10 3.23
C THR A 39 10.19 -8.51 3.74
N MET A 40 9.54 -9.53 3.18
CA MET A 40 9.78 -10.93 3.55
C MET A 40 11.15 -11.45 3.10
N ARG A 41 11.79 -10.79 2.13
CA ARG A 41 13.19 -11.06 1.78
C ARG A 41 14.17 -10.54 2.84
N LEU A 42 13.81 -9.45 3.52
CA LEU A 42 14.66 -8.76 4.49
C LEU A 42 14.47 -9.28 5.92
N GLY A 43 13.27 -9.70 6.30
CA GLY A 43 12.98 -10.19 7.64
C GLY A 43 11.67 -10.96 7.71
N ALA A 44 11.46 -11.66 8.82
CA ALA A 44 10.26 -12.47 9.03
C ALA A 44 9.01 -11.62 9.32
N ASP A 45 9.20 -10.44 9.91
CA ASP A 45 8.11 -9.59 10.41
C ASP A 45 8.26 -8.14 9.94
N VAL A 46 7.13 -7.46 9.78
CA VAL A 46 7.08 -6.04 9.41
C VAL A 46 5.98 -5.30 10.17
N LEU A 47 6.30 -4.11 10.65
CA LEU A 47 5.33 -3.17 11.23
C LEU A 47 5.27 -1.92 10.36
N VAL A 48 4.07 -1.54 9.91
CA VAL A 48 3.87 -0.39 9.03
C VAL A 48 3.01 0.65 9.72
N PHE A 49 3.55 1.86 9.87
CA PHE A 49 2.80 3.03 10.28
C PHE A 49 2.46 3.90 9.07
N THR A 50 1.21 4.33 8.98
CA THR A 50 0.75 5.22 7.92
C THR A 50 -0.15 6.30 8.51
N ARG A 51 0.00 7.53 8.01
CA ARG A 51 -0.91 8.64 8.26
C ARG A 51 -1.38 9.18 6.92
N ASN A 52 -2.69 9.17 6.70
CA ASN A 52 -3.32 9.89 5.61
C ASN A 52 -3.78 11.25 6.13
N GLY A 53 -3.52 12.32 5.38
CA GLY A 53 -3.70 13.72 5.80
C GLY A 53 -5.15 14.20 6.02
N GLY A 54 -6.13 13.30 6.00
CA GLY A 54 -7.54 13.61 6.18
C GLY A 54 -8.30 13.57 4.85
N GLN A 55 -8.77 12.38 4.47
CA GLN A 55 -10.11 12.28 3.91
C GLN A 55 -10.99 11.89 5.09
N ASP A 56 -11.75 12.86 5.58
CA ASP A 56 -12.69 12.70 6.67
C ASP A 56 -13.60 11.51 6.37
N PHE A 57 -13.60 10.53 7.27
CA PHE A 57 -14.71 9.60 7.40
C PHE A 57 -15.91 10.40 7.91
N GLY A 58 -16.59 11.12 7.02
CA GLY A 58 -17.89 11.75 7.26
C GLY A 58 -18.04 12.47 8.61
N ARG A 59 -17.20 13.48 8.87
CA ARG A 59 -17.56 14.62 9.72
C ARG A 59 -17.38 15.90 8.94
#